data_AF-A0A0P6AHT4-F1
#
_entry.id   AF-A0A0P6AHT4-F1
#
_cell.length_a   1.000
_cell.length_b   1.000
_cell.length_c   1.000
_cell.angle_alpha   90.00
_cell.angle_beta   90.00
_cell.angle_gamma   90.00
#
_symmetry.space_group_name_H-M   'P 1'
#
loop_
_entity.id
_entity.type
_entity.pdbx_description
1 polymer ?
#
loop_
_entity_poly.entity_id
_entity_poly.type
_entity_poly.pdbx_seq_one_letter_code
_entity_poly.pdbx_strand_id
1 'polypeptide(L)'
;MFRPELTLDQKISRASAAKNMIKNGDKYTIGVAYGDSQRFRFEDNGTVSLYHQSEKANIPNTVLAWSCMSTINSTISRVDGRLNSAKYRNLLENHVLPLREQTSSNMIQYVHDWFPVHHSAAMKKFYSENRNDLILLDWPRCFGDIMPVEWLWKVMINELNEKQIKVFSEQRLWEEIFKVWQKVCTKDFVFSLLNNITVNLERVVKNQGDYVD
;
A
#
# COMPACT_ATOMS: atom_id res chain seq x y z
N MET A 1 9.71 6.36 5.63
CA MET A 1 9.80 5.51 4.43
C MET A 1 10.88 6.05 3.52
N PHE A 2 11.39 5.23 2.61
CA PHE A 2 12.40 5.66 1.67
C PHE A 2 11.82 6.65 0.63
N ARG A 3 12.50 7.79 0.46
CA ARG A 3 12.15 8.85 -0.51
C ARG A 3 13.40 9.17 -1.34
N PRO A 4 13.53 8.64 -2.56
CA PRO A 4 14.64 9.03 -3.43
C PRO A 4 14.45 10.49 -3.85
N GLU A 5 15.56 11.21 -4.04
CA GLU A 5 15.54 12.57 -4.56
C GLU A 5 14.81 12.64 -5.91
N LEU A 6 13.91 13.61 -6.05
CA LEU A 6 13.13 13.81 -7.26
C LEU A 6 13.92 14.68 -8.24
N THR A 7 14.07 14.21 -9.47
CA THR A 7 14.50 15.03 -10.60
C THR A 7 13.47 16.13 -10.90
N LEU A 8 13.90 17.19 -11.59
CA LEU A 8 13.01 18.28 -11.99
C LEU A 8 11.82 17.77 -12.83
N ASP A 9 12.06 16.86 -13.77
CA ASP A 9 11.01 16.26 -14.60
C ASP A 9 10.01 15.46 -13.79
N GLN A 10 10.47 14.74 -12.76
CA GLN A 10 9.58 14.03 -11.84
C GLN A 10 8.73 14.99 -11.02
N LYS A 11 9.29 16.12 -10.55
CA LYS A 11 8.51 17.16 -9.86
C LYS A 11 7.44 17.77 -10.77
N ILE A 12 7.80 18.13 -12.00
CA ILE A 12 6.85 18.64 -13.01
C ILE A 12 5.74 17.62 -13.28
N SER A 13 6.11 16.35 -13.49
CA SER A 13 5.17 15.25 -13.71
C SER A 13 4.25 15.05 -12.51
N ARG A 14 4.78 15.08 -11.28
CA ARG A 14 4.01 15.02 -10.04
C ARG A 14 3.01 16.17 -9.92
N ALA A 15 3.44 17.41 -10.12
CA ALA A 15 2.53 18.56 -10.04
C ALA A 15 1.40 18.50 -11.10
N SER A 16 1.71 18.04 -12.32
CA SER A 16 0.74 17.85 -13.39
C SER A 16 -0.26 16.72 -13.07
N ALA A 17 0.24 15.57 -12.65
CA ALA A 17 -0.58 14.42 -12.27
C ALA A 17 -1.50 14.76 -11.08
N ALA A 18 -0.98 15.46 -10.06
CA ALA A 18 -1.77 15.88 -8.91
C ALA A 18 -2.95 16.78 -9.33
N LYS A 19 -2.72 17.78 -10.20
CA LYS A 19 -3.80 18.63 -10.75
C LYS A 19 -4.88 17.82 -11.48
N ASN A 20 -4.50 16.77 -12.19
CA ASN A 20 -5.45 15.92 -12.91
C ASN A 20 -6.22 14.97 -11.98
N MET A 21 -5.55 14.45 -10.95
CA MET A 21 -6.19 13.60 -9.94
C MET A 21 -7.20 14.39 -9.10
N ILE A 22 -6.89 15.64 -8.71
CA ILE A 22 -7.81 16.51 -7.95
C ILE A 22 -9.15 16.70 -8.68
N LYS A 23 -9.13 16.86 -10.02
CA LYS A 23 -10.36 16.99 -10.82
C LYS A 23 -11.29 15.77 -10.72
N ASN A 24 -10.76 14.62 -10.34
CA ASN A 24 -11.48 13.35 -10.22
C ASN A 24 -11.23 12.73 -8.83
N GLY A 25 -11.17 13.55 -7.77
CA GLY A 25 -10.78 13.11 -6.43
C GLY A 25 -11.59 11.90 -5.93
N ASP A 26 -12.91 11.91 -6.16
CA ASP A 26 -13.83 10.85 -5.74
C ASP A 26 -13.46 9.47 -6.28
N LYS A 27 -12.83 9.41 -7.47
CA LYS A 27 -12.34 8.17 -8.08
C LYS A 27 -11.30 7.46 -7.20
N TYR A 28 -10.60 8.20 -6.36
CA TYR A 28 -9.54 7.69 -5.48
C TYR A 28 -9.97 7.63 -4.01
N THR A 29 -11.21 7.98 -3.67
CA THR A 29 -11.65 8.02 -2.26
C THR A 29 -12.90 7.18 -1.99
N ILE A 30 -13.76 6.96 -2.99
CA ILE A 30 -15.05 6.28 -2.83
C ILE A 30 -15.00 4.89 -3.47
N GLY A 31 -15.29 3.85 -2.70
CA GLY A 31 -15.45 2.49 -3.22
C GLY A 31 -14.17 1.87 -3.81
N VAL A 32 -13.00 2.37 -3.38
CA VAL A 32 -11.68 1.94 -3.86
C VAL A 32 -10.95 1.14 -2.79
N ALA A 33 -10.26 0.09 -3.23
CA ALA A 33 -9.30 -0.66 -2.44
C ALA A 33 -7.87 -0.31 -2.86
N TYR A 34 -6.97 -0.22 -1.89
CA TYR A 34 -5.56 0.07 -2.09
C TYR A 34 -4.73 -1.12 -1.64
N GLY A 35 -3.78 -1.57 -2.47
CA GLY A 35 -2.84 -2.61 -2.09
C GLY A 35 -1.40 -2.16 -2.14
N ASP A 36 -0.65 -2.59 -1.13
CA ASP A 36 0.79 -2.37 -1.04
C ASP A 36 1.44 -3.44 -0.14
N SER A 37 2.75 -3.60 -0.27
CA SER A 37 3.54 -4.50 0.57
C SER A 37 4.69 -3.79 1.26
N GLN A 38 4.87 -4.07 2.55
CA GLN A 38 5.97 -3.55 3.35
C GLN A 38 6.69 -4.69 4.06
N ARG A 39 8.02 -4.67 3.97
CA ARG A 39 8.88 -5.57 4.72
C ARG A 39 9.25 -4.95 6.06
N PHE A 40 8.94 -5.64 7.14
CA PHE A 40 9.38 -5.31 8.49
C PHE A 40 10.60 -6.14 8.82
N ARG A 41 11.53 -5.57 9.59
CA ARG A 41 12.76 -6.22 10.05
C ARG A 41 12.89 -6.06 11.55
N PHE A 42 13.42 -7.06 12.24
CA PHE A 42 13.94 -6.88 13.60
C PHE A 42 15.47 -6.94 13.60
N GLU A 43 16.10 -6.11 14.42
CA GLU A 43 17.56 -6.10 14.64
C GLU A 43 17.95 -6.99 15.82
N ASP A 44 19.25 -7.20 16.03
CA ASP A 44 19.77 -8.06 17.12
C ASP A 44 19.37 -7.57 18.53
N ASN A 45 19.09 -6.27 18.68
CA ASN A 45 18.58 -5.68 19.92
C ASN A 45 17.05 -5.74 20.06
N GLY A 46 16.39 -6.47 19.15
CA GLY A 46 14.95 -6.70 19.08
C GLY A 46 14.10 -5.53 18.57
N THR A 47 14.70 -4.40 18.21
CA THR A 47 13.97 -3.24 17.66
C THR A 47 13.46 -3.53 16.25
N VAL A 48 12.26 -3.06 15.94
CA VAL A 48 11.62 -3.25 14.64
C VAL A 48 11.82 -2.01 13.75
N SER A 49 12.09 -2.24 12.47
CA SER A 49 12.25 -1.20 11.45
C SER A 49 11.54 -1.58 10.15
N LEU A 50 11.35 -0.60 9.27
CA LEU A 50 10.93 -0.85 7.89
C LEU A 50 12.16 -1.11 7.02
N TYR A 51 12.12 -2.16 6.23
CA TYR A 51 13.21 -2.57 5.34
C TYR A 51 12.89 -2.21 3.89
N HIS A 52 13.84 -1.57 3.19
CA HIS A 52 13.64 -1.02 1.83
C HIS A 52 14.79 -1.36 0.84
N GLN A 53 15.70 -2.29 1.17
CA GLN A 53 16.93 -2.48 0.38
C GLN A 53 16.79 -3.54 -0.73
N SER A 54 16.62 -4.81 -0.35
CA SER A 54 16.62 -5.96 -1.26
C SER A 54 15.22 -6.59 -1.36
N GLU A 55 14.89 -7.12 -2.52
CA GLU A 55 13.67 -7.93 -2.73
C GLU A 55 13.99 -9.43 -2.92
N LYS A 56 15.16 -9.88 -2.46
CA LYS A 56 15.55 -11.30 -2.47
C LYS A 56 14.59 -12.13 -1.62
N ALA A 57 14.46 -13.41 -1.95
CA ALA A 57 13.53 -14.31 -1.26
C ALA A 57 13.89 -14.55 0.22
N ASN A 58 15.19 -14.66 0.53
CA ASN A 58 15.64 -15.02 1.88
C ASN A 58 16.38 -13.83 2.49
N ILE A 59 15.63 -12.94 3.13
CA ILE A 59 16.19 -11.83 3.89
C ILE A 59 15.95 -12.15 5.37
N PRO A 60 17.00 -12.46 6.13
CA PRO A 60 16.86 -12.93 7.50
C PRO A 60 16.22 -11.85 8.38
N ASN A 61 15.52 -12.29 9.41
CA ASN A 61 14.89 -11.42 10.41
C ASN A 61 13.84 -10.48 9.83
N THR A 62 13.19 -10.87 8.73
CA THR A 62 12.16 -10.05 8.09
C THR A 62 10.85 -10.78 7.89
N VAL A 63 9.77 -10.00 7.89
CA VAL A 63 8.43 -10.43 7.48
C VAL A 63 7.93 -9.48 6.41
N LEU A 64 7.51 -10.01 5.27
CA LEU A 64 6.80 -9.23 4.26
C LEU A 64 5.32 -9.28 4.56
N ALA A 65 4.72 -8.11 4.80
CA ALA A 65 3.29 -7.96 4.94
C ALA A 65 2.73 -7.34 3.65
N TRP A 66 1.59 -7.83 3.19
CA TRP A 66 0.79 -7.20 2.15
C TRP A 66 -0.55 -6.81 2.73
N SER A 67 -1.02 -5.60 2.45
CA SER A 67 -2.32 -5.11 2.90
C SER A 67 -3.20 -4.83 1.69
N CYS A 68 -4.49 -5.16 1.82
CA CYS A 68 -5.56 -4.56 1.04
C CYS A 68 -6.37 -3.67 1.97
N MET A 69 -6.27 -2.36 1.79
CA MET A 69 -6.97 -1.37 2.59
C MET A 69 -8.17 -0.82 1.82
N SER A 70 -9.37 -0.90 2.39
CA SER A 70 -10.59 -0.34 1.81
C SER A 70 -11.60 0.02 2.90
N THR A 71 -12.57 0.87 2.57
CA THR A 71 -13.70 1.21 3.45
C THR A 71 -14.74 0.08 3.56
N ILE A 72 -14.69 -0.90 2.66
CA ILE A 72 -15.55 -2.09 2.65
C ILE A 72 -15.03 -3.07 3.71
N ASN A 73 -13.85 -3.61 3.46
CA ASN A 73 -13.12 -4.48 4.36
C ASN A 73 -11.62 -4.37 4.09
N SER A 74 -10.84 -4.17 5.14
CA SER A 74 -9.38 -4.15 5.06
C SER A 74 -8.81 -5.48 5.53
N THR A 75 -7.70 -5.93 4.95
CA THR A 75 -7.02 -7.18 5.32
C THR A 75 -5.51 -7.02 5.27
N ILE A 76 -4.80 -7.84 6.05
CA ILE A 76 -3.34 -7.96 6.02
C ILE A 76 -2.94 -9.43 5.95
N SER A 77 -1.94 -9.74 5.12
CA SER A 77 -1.47 -11.09 4.88
C SER A 77 0.06 -11.14 4.96
N ARG A 78 0.58 -12.18 5.62
CA ARG A 78 2.00 -12.52 5.59
C ARG A 78 2.31 -13.12 4.21
N VAL A 79 3.37 -12.63 3.59
CA VAL A 79 3.89 -13.17 2.34
C VAL A 79 5.22 -13.84 2.62
N ASP A 80 5.27 -15.16 2.48
CA ASP A 80 6.52 -15.88 2.69
C ASP A 80 7.47 -15.66 1.50
N GLY A 81 8.74 -15.36 1.80
CA GLY A 81 9.78 -15.13 0.80
C GLY A 81 9.57 -13.89 -0.07
N ARG A 82 9.81 -14.03 -1.37
CA ARG A 82 9.61 -12.97 -2.38
C ARG A 82 8.17 -12.98 -2.90
N LEU A 83 7.57 -11.79 -3.04
CA LEU A 83 6.32 -11.58 -3.75
C LEU A 83 6.54 -11.76 -5.26
N ASN A 84 5.91 -12.79 -5.83
CA ASN A 84 5.91 -13.09 -7.26
C ASN A 84 4.48 -13.01 -7.81
N SER A 85 4.31 -13.11 -9.13
CA SER A 85 3.00 -12.91 -9.76
C SER A 85 1.95 -13.93 -9.32
N ALA A 86 2.35 -15.16 -9.01
CA ALA A 86 1.43 -16.20 -8.54
C ALA A 86 0.90 -15.88 -7.13
N LYS A 87 1.78 -15.47 -6.22
CA LYS A 87 1.39 -15.04 -4.87
C LYS A 87 0.56 -13.77 -4.92
N TYR A 88 0.95 -12.80 -5.75
CA TYR A 88 0.20 -11.56 -5.87
C TYR A 88 -1.21 -11.78 -6.46
N ARG A 89 -1.32 -12.64 -7.48
CA ARG A 89 -2.62 -13.09 -7.99
C ARG A 89 -3.48 -13.69 -6.87
N ASN A 90 -2.91 -14.61 -6.08
CA ASN A 90 -3.63 -15.25 -4.98
C ASN A 90 -4.09 -14.23 -3.92
N LEU A 91 -3.29 -13.20 -3.65
CA LEU A 91 -3.70 -12.11 -2.75
C LEU A 91 -4.89 -11.33 -3.32
N LEU A 92 -4.91 -11.01 -4.62
CA LEU A 92 -6.04 -10.33 -5.24
C LEU A 92 -7.31 -11.20 -5.27
N GLU A 93 -7.17 -12.49 -5.59
CA GLU A 93 -8.29 -13.44 -5.62
C GLU A 93 -8.93 -13.63 -4.25
N ASN A 94 -8.14 -13.66 -3.18
CA ASN A 94 -8.65 -13.90 -1.82
C ASN A 94 -9.08 -12.64 -1.07
N HIS A 95 -8.52 -11.48 -1.40
CA HIS A 95 -8.70 -10.27 -0.58
C HIS A 95 -9.28 -9.07 -1.33
N VAL A 96 -9.16 -9.01 -2.66
CA VAL A 96 -9.65 -7.87 -3.46
C VAL A 96 -10.91 -8.22 -4.23
N LEU A 97 -10.90 -9.28 -5.03
CA LEU A 97 -12.08 -9.67 -5.82
C LEU A 97 -13.32 -9.91 -4.97
N PRO A 98 -13.26 -10.53 -3.77
CA PRO A 98 -14.45 -10.72 -2.93
C PRO A 98 -15.09 -9.40 -2.47
N LEU A 99 -14.37 -8.29 -2.47
CA LEU A 99 -14.93 -6.97 -2.09
C LEU A 99 -15.99 -6.49 -3.09
N ARG A 100 -15.93 -6.93 -4.36
CA ARG A 100 -16.87 -6.51 -5.41
C ARG A 100 -18.32 -6.85 -5.07
N GLU A 101 -18.56 -7.94 -4.33
CA GLU A 101 -19.89 -8.38 -3.92
C GLU A 101 -20.58 -7.39 -2.96
N GLN A 102 -19.79 -6.49 -2.35
CA GLN A 102 -20.28 -5.44 -1.47
C GLN A 102 -20.41 -4.08 -2.18
N THR A 103 -20.12 -4.00 -3.48
CA THR A 103 -20.28 -2.79 -4.30
C THR A 103 -21.57 -2.86 -5.10
N SER A 104 -22.18 -1.71 -5.39
CA SER A 104 -23.42 -1.63 -6.16
C SER A 104 -23.25 -2.06 -7.63
N SER A 105 -22.05 -1.92 -8.19
CA SER A 105 -21.73 -2.32 -9.56
C SER A 105 -21.31 -3.79 -9.68
N ASN A 106 -21.13 -4.49 -8.56
CA ASN A 106 -20.46 -5.79 -8.50
C ASN A 106 -19.05 -5.79 -9.12
N MET A 107 -18.39 -4.61 -9.13
CA MET A 107 -17.01 -4.41 -9.56
C MET A 107 -16.23 -3.69 -8.45
N ILE A 108 -14.97 -4.07 -8.22
CA ILE A 108 -14.09 -3.39 -7.28
C ILE A 108 -13.11 -2.47 -8.01
N GLN A 109 -13.02 -1.21 -7.56
CA GLN A 109 -11.94 -0.32 -7.98
C GLN A 109 -10.70 -0.61 -7.14
N TYR A 110 -9.55 -0.78 -7.79
CA TYR A 110 -8.32 -1.17 -7.12
C TYR A 110 -7.13 -0.34 -7.57
N VAL A 111 -6.34 0.11 -6.60
CA VAL A 111 -5.10 0.86 -6.78
C VAL A 111 -3.94 0.05 -6.21
N HIS A 112 -2.83 -0.01 -6.93
CA HIS A 112 -1.54 -0.47 -6.44
C HIS A 112 -0.42 0.37 -7.05
N ASP A 113 0.79 0.23 -6.50
CA ASP A 113 1.97 0.95 -6.96
C ASP A 113 2.59 0.35 -8.25
N TRP A 114 3.75 0.90 -8.64
CA TRP A 114 4.50 0.47 -9.81
C TRP A 114 5.47 -0.69 -9.57
N PHE A 115 5.32 -1.45 -8.48
CA PHE A 115 6.20 -2.58 -8.23
C PHE A 115 6.18 -3.57 -9.41
N PRO A 116 7.34 -4.10 -9.87
CA PRO A 116 7.43 -4.81 -11.15
C PRO A 116 6.51 -6.03 -11.25
N VAL A 117 6.23 -6.70 -10.14
CA VAL A 117 5.35 -7.89 -10.13
C VAL A 117 3.93 -7.56 -10.56
N HIS A 118 3.43 -6.39 -10.18
CA HIS A 118 2.07 -5.92 -10.50
C HIS A 118 1.89 -5.72 -12.01
N HIS A 119 2.98 -5.41 -12.74
CA HIS A 119 2.97 -5.13 -14.17
C HIS A 119 3.52 -6.27 -15.04
N SER A 120 3.76 -7.44 -14.43
CA SER A 120 4.20 -8.64 -15.16
C SER A 120 3.17 -9.10 -16.20
N ALA A 121 3.62 -9.83 -17.23
CA ALA A 121 2.72 -10.36 -18.27
C ALA A 121 1.59 -11.23 -17.67
N ALA A 122 1.90 -12.01 -16.63
CA ALA A 122 0.93 -12.83 -15.92
C ALA A 122 -0.15 -12.01 -15.20
N MET A 123 0.22 -10.85 -14.64
CA MET A 123 -0.74 -9.95 -13.99
C MET A 123 -1.57 -9.17 -15.02
N LYS A 124 -0.96 -8.69 -16.11
CA LYS A 124 -1.70 -8.08 -17.23
C LYS A 124 -2.78 -9.03 -17.79
N LYS A 125 -2.43 -10.31 -17.96
CA LYS A 125 -3.40 -11.35 -18.33
C LYS A 125 -4.51 -11.50 -17.29
N PHE A 126 -4.16 -11.58 -16.01
CA PHE A 126 -5.13 -11.67 -14.91
C PHE A 126 -6.12 -10.50 -14.90
N TYR A 127 -5.64 -9.25 -15.03
CA TYR A 127 -6.52 -8.08 -15.09
C TYR A 127 -7.45 -8.10 -16.31
N SER A 128 -6.95 -8.56 -17.46
CA SER A 128 -7.77 -8.71 -18.66
C SER A 128 -8.86 -9.78 -18.50
N GLU A 129 -8.55 -10.88 -17.81
CA GLU A 129 -9.51 -11.96 -17.51
C GLU A 129 -10.57 -11.51 -16.50
N ASN A 130 -10.22 -10.63 -15.56
CA ASN A 130 -11.09 -10.12 -14.50
C ASN A 130 -11.62 -8.71 -14.76
N ARG A 131 -11.62 -8.23 -16.02
CA ARG A 131 -12.04 -6.86 -16.36
C ARG A 131 -13.50 -6.52 -16.04
N ASN A 132 -14.32 -7.55 -15.84
CA ASN A 132 -15.73 -7.42 -15.45
C ASN A 132 -15.92 -7.42 -13.93
N ASP A 133 -14.88 -7.73 -13.16
CA ASP A 133 -14.92 -7.85 -11.70
C ASP A 133 -14.04 -6.79 -11.02
N LEU A 134 -12.98 -6.35 -11.68
CA LEU A 134 -11.96 -5.44 -11.15
C LEU A 134 -11.65 -4.32 -12.15
N ILE A 135 -11.68 -3.09 -11.66
CA ILE A 135 -11.26 -1.88 -12.36
C ILE A 135 -9.93 -1.44 -11.77
N LEU A 136 -8.86 -1.61 -12.54
CA LEU A 136 -7.54 -1.13 -12.14
C LEU A 136 -7.46 0.38 -12.38
N LEU A 137 -7.22 1.14 -11.31
CA LEU A 137 -7.02 2.58 -11.39
C LEU A 137 -5.53 2.89 -11.45
N ASP A 138 -5.14 3.70 -12.44
CA ASP A 138 -3.75 4.16 -12.55
C ASP A 138 -3.36 5.00 -11.33
N TRP A 139 -2.25 4.63 -10.70
CA TRP A 139 -1.57 5.45 -9.70
C TRP A 139 -0.29 6.03 -10.29
N PRO A 140 -0.04 7.34 -10.27
CA PRO A 140 1.17 7.88 -10.91
C PRO A 140 2.45 7.42 -10.21
N ARG A 141 3.55 7.35 -10.97
CA ARG A 141 4.87 7.04 -10.42
C ARG A 141 5.32 8.11 -9.45
N CYS A 142 6.12 7.70 -8.46
CA CYS A 142 6.67 8.56 -7.43
C CYS A 142 5.63 9.17 -6.47
N PHE A 143 4.39 8.65 -6.36
CA PHE A 143 3.34 9.11 -5.43
C PHE A 143 3.25 8.27 -4.14
N GLY A 144 4.38 7.76 -3.64
CA GLY A 144 4.40 6.95 -2.43
C GLY A 144 3.97 7.73 -1.18
N ASP A 145 4.38 9.00 -1.08
CA ASP A 145 4.01 9.94 -0.03
C ASP A 145 2.49 10.24 0.05
N ILE A 146 1.75 9.97 -1.03
CA ILE A 146 0.30 10.14 -1.12
C ILE A 146 -0.43 8.80 -0.96
N MET A 147 0.27 7.67 -1.15
CA MET A 147 -0.33 6.34 -1.10
C MET A 147 -0.88 6.08 0.32
N PRO A 148 -2.18 5.83 0.49
CA PRO A 148 -2.77 5.67 1.82
C PRO A 148 -2.16 4.51 2.63
N VAL A 149 -1.83 3.39 1.98
CA VAL A 149 -1.26 2.21 2.65
C VAL A 149 0.16 2.47 3.17
N GLU A 150 0.91 3.35 2.50
CA GLU A 150 2.22 3.79 2.96
C GLU A 150 2.11 4.55 4.30
N TRP A 151 1.08 5.38 4.48
CA TRP A 151 0.79 6.02 5.77
C TRP A 151 0.40 5.01 6.86
N LEU A 152 -0.38 3.98 6.53
CA LEU A 152 -0.67 2.89 7.45
C LEU A 152 0.62 2.24 7.95
N TRP A 153 1.59 1.94 7.09
CA TRP A 153 2.88 1.38 7.50
C TRP A 153 3.66 2.30 8.44
N LYS A 154 3.66 3.62 8.18
CA LYS A 154 4.29 4.63 9.04
C LYS A 154 3.66 4.67 10.44
N VAL A 155 2.33 4.62 10.53
CA VAL A 155 1.64 4.59 11.82
C VAL A 155 1.89 3.27 12.56
N MET A 156 1.88 2.14 11.84
CA MET A 156 2.14 0.84 12.44
C MET A 156 3.55 0.72 13.02
N ILE A 157 4.58 1.20 12.31
CA ILE A 157 5.96 1.13 12.84
C ILE A 157 6.15 2.06 14.04
N ASN A 158 5.48 3.21 14.08
CA ASN A 158 5.50 4.10 15.24
C ASN A 158 4.87 3.42 16.46
N GLU A 159 3.71 2.80 16.29
CA GLU A 159 3.02 2.06 17.35
C GLU A 159 3.86 0.88 17.89
N LEU A 160 4.56 0.14 17.01
CA LEU A 160 5.47 -0.94 17.41
C LEU A 160 6.64 -0.40 18.26
N ASN A 161 7.19 0.75 17.88
CA ASN A 161 8.33 1.38 18.54
C ASN A 161 7.97 2.08 19.86
N GLU A 162 6.81 2.75 19.94
CA GLU A 162 6.33 3.42 21.15
C GLU A 162 6.08 2.44 22.29
N LYS A 163 5.61 1.23 21.98
CA LYS A 163 5.45 0.14 22.95
C LYS A 163 6.76 -0.54 23.35
N GLN A 164 7.89 -0.15 22.73
CA GLN A 164 9.20 -0.76 22.91
C GLN A 164 9.18 -2.29 22.77
N ILE A 165 8.34 -2.81 21.87
CA ILE A 165 8.20 -4.25 21.65
C ILE A 165 9.53 -4.80 21.13
N LYS A 166 10.04 -5.84 21.81
CA LYS A 166 11.25 -6.54 21.40
C LYS A 166 10.90 -7.85 20.71
N VAL A 167 11.44 -8.04 19.52
CA VAL A 167 11.16 -9.18 18.64
C VAL A 167 12.46 -9.88 18.26
N PHE A 168 12.49 -11.20 18.41
CA PHE A 168 13.68 -12.03 18.10
C PHE A 168 13.37 -13.22 17.20
N SER A 169 12.17 -13.25 16.61
CA SER A 169 11.78 -14.28 15.64
C SER A 169 10.78 -13.72 14.63
N GLU A 170 10.77 -14.28 13.42
CA GLU A 170 9.82 -13.88 12.37
C GLU A 170 8.37 -14.19 12.75
N GLN A 171 8.13 -15.28 13.50
CA GLN A 171 6.80 -15.58 14.02
C GLN A 171 6.34 -14.49 14.97
N ARG A 172 7.17 -14.11 15.96
CA ARG A 172 6.82 -13.04 16.89
C ARG A 172 6.67 -11.70 16.17
N LEU A 173 7.49 -11.43 15.15
CA LEU A 173 7.37 -10.23 14.33
C LEU A 173 5.99 -10.16 13.67
N TRP A 174 5.55 -11.25 13.04
CA TRP A 174 4.25 -11.30 12.39
C TRP A 174 3.09 -11.14 13.39
N GLU A 175 3.16 -11.80 14.55
CA GLU A 175 2.13 -11.66 15.60
C GLU A 175 1.97 -10.21 16.05
N GLU A 176 3.06 -9.47 16.22
CA GLU A 176 3.02 -8.07 16.64
C GLU A 176 2.56 -7.14 15.52
N ILE A 177 2.99 -7.38 14.27
CA ILE A 177 2.47 -6.68 13.09
C ILE A 177 0.96 -6.85 13.00
N PHE A 178 0.45 -8.08 13.14
CA PHE A 178 -0.97 -8.37 13.05
C PHE A 178 -1.77 -7.69 14.17
N LYS A 179 -1.31 -7.76 15.42
CA LYS A 179 -1.93 -7.06 16.56
C LYS A 179 -1.99 -5.55 16.34
N VAL A 180 -0.90 -4.96 15.89
CA VAL A 180 -0.83 -3.51 15.62
C VAL A 180 -1.73 -3.13 14.46
N TRP A 181 -1.76 -3.94 13.39
CA TRP A 181 -2.68 -3.71 12.27
C TRP A 181 -4.14 -3.73 12.73
N GLN A 182 -4.55 -4.71 13.55
CA GLN A 182 -5.91 -4.78 14.09
C GLN A 182 -6.27 -3.56 14.95
N LYS A 183 -5.29 -2.98 15.67
CA LYS A 183 -5.48 -1.76 16.46
C LYS A 183 -5.61 -0.52 15.56
N VAL A 184 -4.77 -0.40 14.54
CA VAL A 184 -4.60 0.84 13.75
C VAL A 184 -5.57 0.91 12.57
N CYS A 185 -5.75 -0.18 11.83
CA CYS A 185 -6.50 -0.20 10.57
C CYS A 185 -8.02 -0.29 10.80
N THR A 186 -8.57 0.69 11.52
CA THR A 186 -10.01 0.82 11.75
C THR A 186 -10.71 1.46 10.54
N LYS A 187 -12.03 1.29 10.42
CA LYS A 187 -12.81 1.94 9.35
C LYS A 187 -12.64 3.47 9.36
N ASP A 188 -12.66 4.08 10.54
CA ASP A 188 -12.49 5.54 10.70
C ASP A 188 -11.09 5.99 10.28
N PHE A 189 -10.06 5.21 10.63
CA PHE A 189 -8.70 5.48 10.20
C PHE A 189 -8.58 5.43 8.67
N VAL A 190 -9.11 4.38 8.04
CA VAL A 190 -9.10 4.24 6.58
C VAL A 190 -9.86 5.39 5.92
N PHE A 191 -11.05 5.73 6.42
CA PHE A 191 -11.84 6.84 5.91
C PHE A 191 -11.09 8.18 6.00
N SER A 192 -10.43 8.44 7.12
CA SER A 192 -9.59 9.63 7.32
C SER A 192 -8.43 9.68 6.32
N LEU A 193 -7.72 8.56 6.08
CA LEU A 193 -6.64 8.52 5.10
C LEU A 193 -7.13 8.81 3.68
N LEU A 194 -8.24 8.20 3.27
CA LEU A 194 -8.81 8.41 1.94
C LEU A 194 -9.25 9.87 1.73
N ASN A 195 -9.92 10.48 2.72
CA ASN A 195 -10.32 11.89 2.63
C ASN A 195 -9.13 12.85 2.56
N ASN A 196 -7.97 12.47 3.08
CA ASN A 196 -6.76 13.27 3.02
C ASN A 196 -6.02 13.18 1.67
N ILE A 197 -6.41 12.28 0.75
CA ILE A 197 -5.75 12.16 -0.56
C ILE A 197 -5.80 13.49 -1.30
N THR A 198 -6.99 14.08 -1.47
CA THR A 198 -7.14 15.35 -2.20
C THR A 198 -6.35 16.48 -1.55
N VAL A 199 -6.36 16.57 -0.22
CA VAL A 199 -5.58 17.57 0.54
C VAL A 199 -4.08 17.39 0.29
N ASN A 200 -3.58 16.16 0.28
CA ASN A 200 -2.18 15.88 0.01
C ASN A 200 -1.80 16.16 -1.45
N LEU A 201 -2.69 15.88 -2.41
CA LEU A 201 -2.49 16.26 -3.81
C LEU A 201 -2.39 17.78 -3.97
N GLU A 202 -3.22 18.56 -3.27
CA GLU A 202 -3.12 20.03 -3.27
C GLU A 202 -1.78 20.51 -2.71
N ARG A 203 -1.26 19.85 -1.65
CA ARG A 203 0.08 20.13 -1.13
C ARG A 203 1.16 19.83 -2.16
N VAL A 204 1.05 18.74 -2.94
CA VAL A 204 2.00 18.43 -4.02
C VAL A 204 2.01 19.55 -5.05
N VAL A 205 0.84 20.06 -5.43
CA VAL A 205 0.75 21.19 -6.37
C VAL A 205 1.38 22.45 -5.78
N LYS A 206 1.08 22.78 -4.52
CA LYS A 206 1.63 23.95 -3.81
C LYS A 206 3.15 23.88 -3.67
N ASN A 207 3.68 22.67 -3.42
CA ASN A 207 5.11 22.41 -3.27
C ASN A 207 5.79 22.08 -4.61
N GLN A 208 5.18 22.46 -5.74
CA GLN A 208 5.77 22.33 -7.07
C GLN A 208 6.22 20.90 -7.42
N GLY A 209 5.52 19.90 -6.90
CA GLY A 209 5.80 18.49 -7.15
C GLY A 209 6.72 17.82 -6.15
N ASP A 210 7.16 18.49 -5.08
CA ASP A 210 7.90 17.85 -4.00
C ASP A 210 7.03 16.88 -3.16
N TYR A 211 7.69 16.05 -2.34
CA TYR A 211 7.00 15.17 -1.39
C TYR A 211 6.31 15.99 -0.28
N VAL A 212 5.28 15.41 0.36
CA VAL A 212 4.42 16.13 1.34
C VAL A 212 4.19 15.37 2.66
N ASP A 213 4.97 14.33 2.94
CA ASP A 213 4.84 13.44 4.11
C ASP A 213 5.84 13.66 5.25
#